data_AF-A0A8S1AR65-F1
#
_entry.id   AF-A0A8S1AR65-F1
#
_cell.length_a   1.000
_cell.length_b   1.000
_cell.length_c   1.000
_cell.angle_alpha   90.00
_cell.angle_beta   90.00
_cell.angle_gamma   90.00
#
_symmetry.space_group_name_H-M   'P 1'
#
loop_
_entity.id
_entity.type
_entity.pdbx_description
1 polymer ?
#
loop_
_entity_poly.entity_id
_entity_poly.type
_entity_poly.pdbx_seq_one_letter_code
_entity_poly.pdbx_strand_id
1 'polypeptide(L)'
;MLSLVCEGYNNWKHLSEMLKIHENTTSHKKFYLSWIDAELRLKTGKTIDCQEQHLIRKENTRWNNVLSRLLHITLYVAENNMAFRGTSDKLYTPNNGKFLGLVQLLAKFHPVMQEHLRLAMKGDVSDHYWGKDIENKLIELMGEKVKSEIISQVKKSKY
;
A
#
# COMPACT_ATOMS: atom_id res chain seq x y z
N MET A 1 -28.76 37.64 10.17
CA MET A 1 -27.84 36.49 10.32
C MET A 1 -27.44 36.47 11.79
N LEU A 2 -27.60 35.36 12.53
CA LEU A 2 -27.35 35.36 13.97
C LEU A 2 -25.86 35.63 14.24
N SER A 3 -25.56 36.66 15.04
CA SER A 3 -24.21 37.20 15.27
C SER A 3 -23.20 36.19 15.83
N LEU A 4 -23.68 35.08 16.40
CA LEU A 4 -22.88 33.97 16.93
C LEU A 4 -21.84 33.40 15.94
N VAL A 5 -22.11 33.42 14.63
CA VAL A 5 -21.27 32.72 13.63
C VAL A 5 -20.25 33.65 12.96
N CYS A 6 -20.55 34.95 12.81
CA CYS A 6 -19.76 35.83 11.95
C CYS A 6 -19.13 37.03 12.68
N GLU A 7 -19.72 37.52 13.78
CA GLU A 7 -19.32 38.80 14.39
C GLU A 7 -19.13 38.70 15.92
N GLY A 8 -19.35 37.52 16.50
CA GLY A 8 -19.26 37.28 17.93
C GLY A 8 -20.53 37.68 18.69
N TYR A 9 -20.59 37.31 19.97
CA TYR A 9 -21.74 37.57 20.84
C TYR A 9 -21.26 38.16 22.18
N ASN A 10 -21.74 39.34 22.53
CA ASN A 10 -21.30 40.09 23.72
C ASN A 10 -22.34 40.13 24.85
N ASN A 11 -23.58 39.66 24.62
CA ASN A 11 -24.65 39.67 25.62
C ASN A 11 -24.76 38.34 26.39
N TRP A 12 -23.69 37.97 27.10
CA TRP A 12 -23.56 36.67 27.79
C TRP A 12 -24.73 36.29 28.71
N LYS A 13 -25.42 37.28 29.29
CA LYS A 13 -26.59 37.05 30.16
C LYS A 13 -27.76 36.36 29.43
N HIS A 14 -27.86 36.54 28.10
CA HIS A 14 -28.89 35.95 27.25
C HIS A 14 -28.35 34.85 26.32
N LEU A 15 -27.12 34.38 26.54
CA LEU A 15 -26.49 33.40 25.68
C LEU A 15 -27.30 32.10 25.58
N SER A 16 -27.89 31.63 26.68
CA SER A 16 -28.67 30.39 26.70
C SER A 16 -29.91 30.45 25.80
N GLU A 17 -30.63 31.58 25.81
CA GLU A 17 -31.77 31.83 24.94
C GLU A 17 -31.33 31.95 23.48
N MET A 18 -30.23 32.68 23.24
CA MET A 18 -29.67 32.86 21.92
C MET A 18 -29.16 31.55 21.30
N LEU A 19 -28.57 30.66 22.10
CA LEU A 19 -28.16 29.33 21.68
C LEU A 19 -29.37 28.49 21.26
N LYS A 20 -30.45 28.49 22.04
CA LYS A 20 -31.70 27.79 21.67
C LYS A 20 -32.26 28.28 20.34
N ILE A 21 -32.21 29.59 20.09
CA ILE A 21 -32.65 30.16 18.80
C ILE A 21 -31.70 29.72 17.68
N HIS A 22 -30.39 29.79 17.92
CA HIS A 22 -29.36 29.39 16.96
C HIS A 22 -29.46 27.92 16.55
N GLU A 23 -29.54 27.01 17.50
CA GLU A 23 -29.71 25.56 17.27
C GLU A 23 -30.95 25.25 16.43
N ASN A 24 -31.99 26.07 16.56
CA ASN A 24 -33.22 25.91 15.81
C ASN A 24 -33.22 26.56 14.42
N THR A 25 -32.19 27.34 14.08
CA THR A 25 -32.09 27.93 12.75
C THR A 25 -31.91 26.91 11.64
N THR A 26 -32.40 27.26 10.46
CA THR A 26 -32.20 26.48 9.23
C THR A 26 -30.73 26.33 8.89
N SER A 27 -29.93 27.38 9.09
CA SER A 27 -28.48 27.35 8.86
C SER A 27 -27.78 26.33 9.75
N HIS A 28 -28.00 26.38 11.07
CA HIS A 28 -27.39 25.43 12.01
C HIS A 28 -27.77 23.99 11.65
N LYS A 29 -29.07 23.71 11.45
CA LYS A 29 -29.56 22.39 11.05
C LYS A 29 -28.94 21.92 9.74
N LYS A 30 -28.80 22.79 8.74
CA LYS A 30 -28.16 22.47 7.45
C LYS A 30 -26.69 22.07 7.64
N PHE A 31 -25.91 22.85 8.39
CA PHE A 31 -24.50 22.54 8.64
C PHE A 31 -24.32 21.29 9.49
N TYR A 32 -25.18 21.09 10.49
CA TYR A 32 -25.20 19.87 11.30
C TYR A 32 -25.47 18.63 10.45
N LEU A 33 -26.49 18.66 9.58
CA LEU A 33 -26.78 17.57 8.65
C LEU A 33 -25.62 17.34 7.66
N SER A 34 -25.01 18.42 7.15
CA SER A 34 -23.84 18.32 6.28
C SER A 34 -22.64 17.67 6.99
N TRP A 35 -22.46 17.93 8.28
CA TRP A 35 -21.41 17.32 9.08
C TRP A 35 -21.66 15.82 9.32
N ILE A 36 -22.90 15.45 9.68
CA ILE A 36 -23.31 14.04 9.82
C ILE A 36 -23.12 13.28 8.50
N ASP A 37 -23.53 13.87 7.36
CA ASP A 37 -23.34 13.28 6.04
C ASP A 37 -21.85 13.10 5.71
N ALA A 38 -21.00 14.09 6.02
CA ALA A 38 -19.56 13.98 5.83
C ALA A 38 -18.95 12.87 6.70
N GLU A 39 -19.33 12.77 7.98
CA GLU A 39 -18.88 11.71 8.88
C GLU A 39 -19.28 10.31 8.34
N LEU A 40 -20.52 10.17 7.87
CA LEU A 40 -21.01 8.93 7.29
C LEU A 40 -20.25 8.56 6.01
N ARG A 41 -19.99 9.53 5.13
CA ARG A 41 -19.20 9.32 3.90
C ARG A 41 -17.77 8.91 4.20
N LEU A 42 -17.14 9.48 5.22
CA LEU A 42 -15.80 9.07 5.68
C LEU A 42 -15.81 7.62 6.19
N LYS A 43 -16.76 7.26 7.05
CA LYS A 43 -16.90 5.90 7.58
C LYS A 43 -17.19 4.86 6.49
N THR A 44 -17.94 5.25 5.46
CA THR A 44 -18.34 4.35 4.36
C THR A 44 -17.42 4.42 3.14
N GLY A 45 -16.39 5.27 3.15
CA GLY A 45 -15.47 5.45 2.02
C GLY A 45 -16.13 6.05 0.76
N LYS A 46 -17.21 6.83 0.92
CA LYS A 46 -17.97 7.50 -0.15
C LYS A 46 -17.62 8.99 -0.26
N THR A 47 -16.33 9.28 -0.14
CA THR A 47 -15.78 10.63 -0.28
C THR A 47 -15.58 10.99 -1.74
N ILE A 48 -15.25 12.26 -2.03
CA ILE A 48 -15.04 12.74 -3.41
C ILE A 48 -13.89 11.97 -4.08
N ASP A 49 -12.86 11.62 -3.31
CA ASP A 49 -11.69 10.85 -3.72
C ASP A 49 -11.89 9.32 -3.71
N CYS A 50 -13.13 8.83 -3.53
CA CYS A 50 -13.38 7.38 -3.43
C CYS A 50 -12.90 6.58 -4.65
N GLN A 51 -12.96 7.18 -5.86
CA GLN A 51 -12.48 6.58 -7.10
C GLN A 51 -10.95 6.49 -7.09
N GLU A 52 -10.25 7.57 -6.71
CA GLU A 52 -8.79 7.59 -6.59
C GLU A 52 -8.30 6.59 -5.54
N GLN A 53 -8.94 6.54 -4.36
CA GLN A 53 -8.65 5.55 -3.35
C GLN A 53 -8.88 4.12 -3.84
N HIS A 54 -9.88 3.89 -4.69
CA HIS A 54 -10.11 2.59 -5.30
C HIS A 54 -8.97 2.21 -6.25
N LEU A 55 -8.50 3.13 -7.09
CA LEU A 55 -7.37 2.91 -7.99
C LEU A 55 -6.08 2.63 -7.22
N ILE A 56 -5.78 3.41 -6.18
CA ILE A 56 -4.62 3.19 -5.29
C ILE A 56 -4.68 1.79 -4.66
N ARG A 57 -5.85 1.40 -4.13
CA ARG A 57 -6.02 0.06 -3.55
C ARG A 57 -5.82 -1.05 -4.56
N LYS A 58 -6.35 -0.90 -5.77
CA LYS A 58 -6.17 -1.86 -6.86
C LYS A 58 -4.68 -2.02 -7.21
N GLU A 59 -3.94 -0.92 -7.27
CA GLU A 59 -2.51 -0.92 -7.57
C GLU A 59 -1.68 -1.52 -6.42
N ASN A 60 -2.02 -1.19 -5.17
CA ASN A 60 -1.44 -1.84 -3.99
C ASN A 60 -1.68 -3.34 -3.99
N THR A 61 -2.89 -3.79 -4.31
CA THR A 61 -3.19 -5.23 -4.44
C THR A 61 -2.36 -5.85 -5.55
N ARG A 62 -2.22 -5.19 -6.71
CA ARG A 62 -1.37 -5.67 -7.82
C ARG A 62 0.09 -5.83 -7.40
N TRP A 63 0.67 -4.82 -6.75
CA TRP A 63 2.08 -4.85 -6.32
C TRP A 63 2.34 -5.85 -5.21
N ASN A 64 1.49 -5.93 -4.18
CA ASN A 64 1.60 -6.95 -3.14
C ASN A 64 1.58 -8.35 -3.74
N ASN A 65 0.72 -8.54 -4.74
CA ASN A 65 0.66 -9.78 -5.49
C ASN A 65 2.00 -10.06 -6.20
N VAL A 66 2.56 -9.13 -6.98
CA VAL A 66 3.87 -9.32 -7.64
C VAL A 66 4.99 -9.61 -6.63
N LEU A 67 5.12 -8.77 -5.60
CA LEU A 67 6.19 -8.88 -4.60
C LEU A 67 6.15 -10.22 -3.85
N SER A 68 4.95 -10.73 -3.52
CA SER A 68 4.79 -12.04 -2.90
C SER A 68 5.39 -13.16 -3.76
N ARG A 69 5.19 -13.14 -5.09
CA ARG A 69 5.79 -14.15 -5.99
C ARG A 69 7.31 -14.01 -6.04
N LEU A 70 7.82 -12.78 -6.14
CA LEU A 70 9.27 -12.53 -6.15
C LEU A 70 9.92 -13.00 -4.86
N LEU A 71 9.27 -12.80 -3.72
CA LEU A 71 9.70 -13.29 -2.41
C LEU A 71 9.80 -14.82 -2.39
N HIS A 72 8.78 -15.52 -2.90
CA HIS A 72 8.79 -16.98 -2.98
C HIS A 72 9.87 -17.52 -3.93
N ILE A 73 10.13 -16.83 -5.03
CA ILE A 73 11.24 -17.16 -5.93
C ILE A 73 12.58 -17.00 -5.18
N THR A 74 12.75 -15.89 -4.46
CA THR A 74 13.96 -15.65 -3.66
C THR A 74 14.18 -16.74 -2.61
N LEU A 75 13.13 -17.13 -1.88
CA LEU A 75 13.18 -18.24 -0.92
C LEU A 75 13.59 -19.54 -1.59
N TYR A 76 12.91 -19.91 -2.67
CA TYR A 76 13.19 -21.16 -3.37
C TYR A 76 14.65 -21.22 -3.85
N VAL A 77 15.18 -20.12 -4.39
CA VAL A 77 16.58 -20.06 -4.83
C VAL A 77 17.54 -20.19 -3.64
N ALA A 78 17.27 -19.49 -2.53
CA ALA A 78 18.08 -19.55 -1.31
C ALA A 78 18.09 -20.94 -0.66
N GLU A 79 16.91 -21.53 -0.45
CA GLU A 79 16.74 -22.83 0.21
C GLU A 79 17.44 -23.96 -0.54
N ASN A 80 17.55 -23.84 -1.86
CA ASN A 80 18.19 -24.83 -2.73
C ASN A 80 19.67 -24.49 -3.03
N ASN A 81 20.26 -23.50 -2.36
CA ASN A 81 21.64 -23.05 -2.56
C ASN A 81 21.96 -22.74 -4.04
N MET A 82 20.99 -22.24 -4.78
CA MET A 82 21.15 -21.94 -6.20
C MET A 82 21.74 -20.53 -6.38
N ALA A 83 22.56 -20.37 -7.41
CA ALA A 83 23.02 -19.05 -7.82
C ALA A 83 21.83 -18.21 -8.33
N PHE A 84 21.56 -17.08 -7.68
CA PHE A 84 20.50 -16.18 -8.10
C PHE A 84 20.75 -15.58 -9.47
N ARG A 85 22.01 -15.15 -9.68
CA ARG A 85 22.47 -14.42 -10.86
C ARG A 85 23.28 -15.31 -11.80
N GLY A 86 23.26 -14.92 -13.06
CA GLY A 86 24.21 -15.43 -14.05
C GLY A 86 25.04 -14.29 -14.62
N THR A 87 25.62 -14.50 -15.80
CA THR A 87 26.45 -13.49 -16.48
C THR A 87 25.61 -12.38 -17.13
N SER A 88 24.30 -12.56 -17.24
CA SER A 88 23.37 -11.53 -17.72
C SER A 88 22.38 -11.13 -16.64
N ASP A 89 21.98 -9.86 -16.64
CA ASP A 89 20.97 -9.26 -15.76
C ASP A 89 19.68 -8.92 -16.52
N LYS A 90 19.53 -9.41 -17.75
CA LYS A 90 18.41 -9.10 -18.64
C LYS A 90 17.42 -10.26 -18.72
N LEU A 91 16.14 -9.96 -18.88
CA LEU A 91 15.15 -10.98 -19.20
C LEU A 91 15.41 -11.53 -20.61
N TYR A 92 15.16 -12.82 -20.76
CA TYR A 92 15.21 -13.57 -22.03
C TYR A 92 16.58 -13.61 -22.71
N THR A 93 17.65 -13.35 -21.96
CA THR A 93 19.02 -13.56 -22.42
C THR A 93 19.60 -14.86 -21.87
N PRO A 94 20.53 -15.51 -22.60
CA PRO A 94 21.28 -16.64 -22.07
C PRO A 94 21.99 -16.26 -20.76
N ASN A 95 22.03 -17.21 -19.83
CA ASN A 95 22.71 -17.06 -18.53
C ASN A 95 22.21 -15.86 -17.70
N ASN A 96 20.91 -15.59 -17.69
CA ASN A 96 20.30 -14.52 -16.89
C ASN A 96 20.07 -14.87 -15.40
N GLY A 97 20.60 -16.00 -14.93
CA GLY A 97 20.45 -16.45 -13.55
C GLY A 97 19.15 -17.18 -13.25
N LYS A 98 19.11 -17.89 -12.12
CA LYS A 98 17.94 -18.69 -11.73
C LYS A 98 16.76 -17.83 -11.29
N PHE A 99 17.02 -16.68 -10.68
CA PHE A 99 15.97 -15.77 -10.25
C PHE A 99 15.13 -15.28 -11.44
N LEU A 100 15.78 -14.69 -12.45
CA LEU A 100 15.08 -14.23 -13.66
C LEU A 100 14.47 -15.39 -14.44
N GLY A 101 15.15 -16.54 -14.51
CA GLY A 101 14.60 -17.75 -15.12
C GLY A 101 13.26 -18.19 -14.50
N LEU A 102 13.16 -18.16 -13.17
CA LEU A 102 11.92 -18.50 -12.46
C LEU A 102 10.84 -17.43 -12.60
N VAL A 103 11.22 -16.15 -12.63
CA VAL A 103 10.27 -15.05 -12.94
C VAL A 103 9.64 -15.27 -14.31
N GLN A 104 10.45 -15.62 -15.31
CA GLN A 104 9.97 -15.91 -16.67
C GLN A 104 9.10 -17.17 -16.71
N LEU A 105 9.48 -18.22 -15.99
CA LEU A 105 8.69 -19.45 -15.90
C LEU A 105 7.31 -19.16 -15.31
N LEU A 106 7.27 -18.43 -14.19
CA LEU A 106 6.03 -18.11 -13.50
C LEU A 106 5.13 -17.22 -14.36
N ALA A 107 5.70 -16.29 -15.11
CA ALA A 107 4.97 -15.45 -16.05
C ALA A 107 4.30 -16.23 -17.20
N LYS A 108 4.73 -17.46 -17.51
CA LYS A 108 4.04 -18.31 -18.49
C LYS A 108 2.70 -18.84 -17.99
N PHE A 109 2.55 -19.03 -16.68
CA PHE A 109 1.42 -19.72 -16.08
C PHE A 109 0.59 -18.86 -15.14
N HIS A 110 1.13 -17.73 -14.69
CA HIS A 110 0.51 -16.88 -13.68
C HIS A 110 0.10 -15.52 -14.27
N PRO A 111 -1.21 -15.19 -14.37
CA PRO A 111 -1.68 -13.96 -15.03
C PRO A 111 -1.07 -12.67 -14.48
N VAL A 112 -0.94 -12.56 -13.15
CA VAL A 112 -0.30 -11.38 -12.52
C VAL A 112 1.14 -11.18 -12.98
N MET A 113 1.92 -12.27 -13.05
CA MET A 113 3.33 -12.19 -13.45
C MET A 113 3.45 -11.98 -14.95
N GLN A 114 2.56 -12.58 -15.74
CA GLN A 114 2.46 -12.37 -17.17
C GLN A 114 2.24 -10.88 -17.49
N GLU A 115 1.23 -10.28 -16.85
CA GLU A 115 0.90 -8.87 -17.07
C GLU A 115 2.01 -7.95 -16.58
N HIS A 116 2.63 -8.25 -15.44
CA HIS A 116 3.77 -7.48 -14.93
C HIS A 116 4.96 -7.51 -15.91
N LEU A 117 5.28 -8.68 -16.49
CA LEU A 117 6.33 -8.79 -17.51
C LEU A 117 5.97 -8.04 -18.79
N ARG A 118 4.72 -8.16 -19.25
CA ARG A 118 4.23 -7.46 -20.44
C ARG A 118 4.37 -5.93 -20.29
N LEU A 119 3.92 -5.38 -19.16
CA LEU A 119 3.97 -3.95 -18.89
C LEU A 119 5.40 -3.42 -18.81
N ALA A 120 6.29 -4.14 -18.12
CA ALA A 120 7.69 -3.77 -18.03
C ALA A 120 8.40 -3.77 -19.38
N MET A 121 8.18 -4.82 -20.19
CA MET A 121 8.81 -4.93 -21.52
C MET A 121 8.34 -3.84 -22.48
N LYS A 122 7.11 -3.33 -22.29
CA LYS A 122 6.57 -2.22 -23.08
C LYS A 122 7.10 -0.85 -22.64
N GLY A 123 7.79 -0.76 -21.49
CA GLY A 123 8.22 0.49 -20.89
C GLY A 123 7.11 1.26 -20.16
N ASP A 124 5.95 0.62 -19.95
CA ASP A 124 4.79 1.24 -19.29
C ASP A 124 4.96 1.31 -17.75
N VAL A 125 5.95 0.60 -17.20
CA VAL A 125 6.25 0.58 -15.76
C VAL A 125 7.71 0.96 -15.57
N SER A 126 7.99 2.03 -14.82
CA SER A 126 9.35 2.49 -14.49
C SER A 126 10.11 1.48 -13.62
N ASP A 127 9.42 0.89 -12.63
CA ASP A 127 10.03 0.02 -11.63
C ASP A 127 9.66 -1.44 -11.88
N HIS A 128 10.60 -2.23 -12.38
CA HIS A 128 10.33 -3.60 -12.78
C HIS A 128 10.37 -4.61 -11.61
N TYR A 129 10.91 -4.20 -10.46
CA TYR A 129 11.03 -4.99 -9.22
C TYR A 129 11.70 -6.39 -9.33
N TRP A 130 12.27 -6.77 -10.48
CA TRP A 130 13.14 -7.94 -10.63
C TRP A 130 14.59 -7.57 -10.97
N GLY A 131 14.93 -6.28 -10.96
CA GLY A 131 16.30 -5.83 -11.17
C GLY A 131 17.22 -6.24 -10.02
N LYS A 132 18.53 -6.24 -10.28
CA LYS A 132 19.57 -6.62 -9.32
C LYS A 132 19.43 -5.94 -7.95
N ASP A 133 19.01 -4.68 -7.92
CA ASP A 133 18.90 -3.90 -6.69
C ASP A 133 17.73 -4.38 -5.81
N ILE A 134 16.60 -4.72 -6.43
CA ILE A 134 15.44 -5.25 -5.71
C ILE A 134 15.69 -6.69 -5.28
N GLU A 135 16.33 -7.50 -6.13
CA GLU A 135 16.76 -8.85 -5.76
C GLU A 135 17.69 -8.79 -4.53
N ASN A 136 18.70 -7.91 -4.52
CA ASN A 136 19.55 -7.68 -3.35
C ASN A 136 18.74 -7.25 -2.13
N LYS A 137 17.77 -6.36 -2.31
CA LYS A 137 16.95 -5.87 -1.20
C LYS A 137 16.09 -6.97 -0.59
N LEU A 138 15.51 -7.85 -1.42
CA LEU A 138 14.76 -9.01 -0.96
C LEU A 138 15.67 -9.93 -0.15
N ILE A 139 16.85 -10.27 -0.68
CA ILE A 139 17.83 -11.13 0.02
C ILE A 139 18.22 -10.52 1.37
N GLU A 140 18.53 -9.22 1.41
CA GLU A 140 18.89 -8.49 2.64
C GLU A 140 17.76 -8.55 3.69
N LEU A 141 16.53 -8.19 3.30
CA LEU A 141 15.37 -8.18 4.20
C LEU A 141 15.08 -9.57 4.78
N MET A 142 15.19 -10.61 3.94
CA MET A 142 14.99 -11.98 4.37
C MET A 142 16.11 -12.45 5.31
N GLY A 143 17.36 -12.13 4.97
CA GLY A 143 18.52 -12.43 5.80
C GLY A 143 18.44 -11.79 7.18
N GLU A 144 18.09 -10.50 7.26
CA GLU A 144 17.92 -9.81 8.53
C GLU A 144 16.74 -10.38 9.36
N LYS A 145 15.66 -10.81 8.70
CA LYS A 145 14.55 -11.47 9.39
C LYS A 145 14.96 -12.82 9.99
N VAL A 146 15.67 -13.66 9.22
CA VAL A 146 16.18 -14.96 9.69
C VAL A 146 17.17 -14.76 10.84
N LYS A 147 18.13 -13.86 10.68
CA LYS A 147 19.10 -13.50 11.73
C LYS A 147 18.41 -13.02 13.01
N SER A 148 17.42 -12.13 12.88
CA SER A 148 16.65 -11.64 14.03
C SER A 148 15.90 -12.76 14.75
N GLU A 149 15.36 -13.71 13.99
CA GLU A 149 14.67 -14.88 14.55
C GLU A 149 15.64 -15.81 15.28
N ILE A 150 16.81 -16.08 14.71
CA ILE A 150 17.88 -16.86 15.38
C ILE A 150 18.28 -16.18 16.70
N ILE A 151 18.55 -14.87 16.69
CA ILE A 151 18.90 -14.12 17.91
C ILE A 151 17.79 -14.21 18.96
N SER A 152 16.54 -14.08 18.53
CA SER A 152 15.36 -14.22 19.41
C SER A 152 15.30 -15.61 20.05
N GLN A 153 15.54 -16.67 19.28
CA GLN A 153 15.56 -18.04 19.79
C GLN A 153 16.70 -18.27 20.78
N VAL A 154 17.92 -17.81 20.46
CA VAL A 154 19.08 -17.90 21.35
C VAL A 154 18.85 -17.16 22.68
N LYS A 155 18.21 -15.98 22.65
CA LYS A 155 17.86 -15.24 23.88
C LYS A 155 16.79 -15.94 24.72
N LYS A 156 15.90 -16.71 24.09
CA LYS A 156 14.82 -17.45 24.77
C LYS A 156 15.26 -18.82 25.27
N SER A 157 16.24 -19.44 24.63
CA SER A 157 16.77 -20.73 25.06
C SER A 157 17.40 -20.57 26.43
N LYS A 158 16.76 -21.14 27.45
CA LYS A 158 17.32 -21.23 28.80
C LYS A 158 18.44 -22.27 28.79
N TYR A 159 19.66 -21.78 28.86
CA TYR A 159 20.74 -22.36 29.66
C TYR A 159 21.27 -21.25 30.57
#